data_AF-A0AAE0HLR3-F1
#
_entry.id   AF-A0AAE0HLR3-F1
#
_cell.length_a   1.000
_cell.length_b   1.000
_cell.length_c   1.000
_cell.angle_alpha   90.00
_cell.angle_beta   90.00
_cell.angle_gamma   90.00
#
_symmetry.space_group_name_H-M   'P 1'
#
loop_
_entity.id
_entity.type
_entity.pdbx_description
1 polymer ?
#
loop_
_entity_poly.entity_id
_entity_poly.type
_entity_poly.pdbx_seq_one_letter_code
_entity_poly.pdbx_strand_id
1 'polypeptide(L)'
;PFNYMDLGAQNILVDDNFNVLAIVDWEYPQTAPWQVNHYHMPFPLLGCDIEGILKTLPSYLAYKNVSRQDASRRLHRREFSEAERRIEEQSRPLVRSFPNAFAGPASRIYACFTTLSRLP
;
A
#
# COMPACT_ATOMS: atom_id res chain seq x y z
N PRO A 1 0.26 18.72 -7.50
CA PRO A 1 -0.47 17.57 -8.09
C PRO A 1 -1.62 17.13 -7.18
N PHE A 2 -2.81 16.91 -7.75
CA PHE A 2 -3.89 16.23 -7.03
C PHE A 2 -3.45 14.79 -6.71
N ASN A 3 -3.75 14.34 -5.49
CA ASN A 3 -3.48 12.98 -5.05
C ASN A 3 -4.75 12.39 -4.45
N TYR A 4 -4.95 11.10 -4.64
CA TYR A 4 -6.06 10.40 -4.03
C TYR A 4 -5.72 10.11 -2.57
N MET A 5 -6.34 10.85 -1.65
CA MET A 5 -5.99 10.83 -0.21
C MET A 5 -6.37 9.52 0.49
N ASP A 6 -7.34 8.79 -0.05
CA ASP A 6 -7.84 7.54 0.54
C ASP A 6 -7.57 6.33 -0.34
N LEU A 7 -6.34 6.20 -0.83
CA LEU A 7 -5.89 5.04 -1.62
C LEU A 7 -5.68 3.78 -0.74
N GLY A 8 -6.64 3.50 0.15
CA GLY A 8 -6.68 2.30 0.96
C GLY A 8 -7.23 1.10 0.20
N ALA A 9 -7.02 -0.11 0.74
CA ALA A 9 -7.49 -1.36 0.13
C ALA A 9 -9.01 -1.37 -0.12
N GLN A 10 -9.78 -0.63 0.69
CA GLN A 10 -11.23 -0.50 0.55
C GLN A 10 -11.67 0.21 -0.75
N ASN A 11 -10.80 1.03 -1.34
CA ASN A 11 -11.10 1.82 -2.54
C ASN A 11 -10.47 1.22 -3.81
N ILE A 12 -10.04 -0.05 -3.75
CA ILE A 12 -9.43 -0.78 -4.86
C ILE A 12 -10.33 -1.97 -5.21
N LEU A 13 -10.86 -1.96 -6.43
CA LEU A 13 -11.57 -3.11 -6.98
C LEU A 13 -10.57 -4.11 -7.56
N VAL A 14 -10.79 -5.39 -7.26
CA VAL A 14 -10.01 -6.50 -7.79
C VAL A 14 -10.93 -7.57 -8.39
N ASP A 15 -10.43 -8.33 -9.37
CA ASP A 15 -11.12 -9.52 -9.89
C ASP A 15 -10.84 -10.78 -9.06
N ASP A 16 -11.42 -11.92 -9.48
CA ASP A 16 -11.21 -13.23 -8.85
C ASP A 16 -9.76 -13.72 -8.88
N ASN A 17 -8.92 -13.13 -9.74
CA ASN A 17 -7.50 -13.42 -9.87
C ASN A 17 -6.62 -12.39 -9.16
N PHE A 18 -7.21 -11.48 -8.37
CA PHE A 18 -6.54 -10.39 -7.65
C PHE A 18 -5.85 -9.35 -8.54
N ASN A 19 -6.29 -9.19 -9.79
CA ASN A 19 -5.85 -8.08 -10.64
C ASN A 19 -6.56 -6.80 -10.24
N VAL A 20 -5.84 -5.67 -10.15
CA VAL A 20 -6.45 -4.35 -9.90
C VAL A 20 -7.28 -3.92 -11.12
N LEU A 21 -8.59 -3.75 -10.92
CA LEU A 21 -9.52 -3.34 -11.96
C LEU A 21 -9.69 -1.83 -12.01
N ALA A 22 -9.90 -1.21 -10.85
CA ALA A 22 -10.16 0.22 -10.75
C ALA A 22 -9.88 0.75 -9.33
N ILE A 23 -9.57 2.04 -9.28
CA ILE A 23 -9.67 2.83 -8.05
C ILE A 23 -11.06 3.49 -8.07
N VAL A 24 -11.78 3.44 -6.96
CA VAL A 24 -13.11 4.04 -6.83
C VAL A 24 -13.08 5.24 -5.88
N ASP A 25 -14.25 5.86 -5.66
CA ASP A 25 -14.43 6.95 -4.68
C ASP A 25 -13.66 8.25 -5.04
N TRP A 26 -13.61 8.57 -6.34
CA TRP A 26 -12.98 9.79 -6.88
C TRP A 26 -13.78 11.09 -6.64
N GLU A 27 -14.76 11.12 -5.75
CA GLU A 27 -15.62 12.30 -5.56
C GLU A 27 -14.94 13.45 -4.80
N TYR A 28 -13.90 13.16 -4.01
CA TYR A 28 -13.17 14.18 -3.22
C TYR A 28 -11.64 14.10 -3.35
N PRO A 29 -11.06 14.21 -4.57
CA PRO A 29 -9.61 14.24 -4.73
C PRO A 29 -9.06 15.56 -4.18
N GLN A 30 -8.01 15.48 -3.37
CA GLN A 30 -7.39 16.65 -2.75
C GLN A 30 -5.95 16.84 -3.23
N THR A 31 -5.45 18.07 -3.20
CA THR A 31 -4.01 18.30 -3.28
C THR A 31 -3.36 17.90 -1.98
N ALA A 32 -2.70 16.75 -1.98
CA ALA A 32 -1.97 16.25 -0.83
C ALA A 32 -0.52 15.92 -1.20
N PRO A 33 0.43 15.99 -0.24
CA PRO A 33 1.77 15.48 -0.44
C PRO A 33 1.73 14.01 -0.83
N TRP A 34 2.60 13.58 -1.75
CA TRP A 34 2.72 12.17 -2.15
C TRP A 34 3.02 11.23 -0.98
N GLN A 35 3.55 11.77 0.11
CA GLN A 35 3.91 11.06 1.32
C GLN A 35 2.70 10.61 2.16
N VAL A 36 1.49 11.10 1.84
CA VAL A 36 0.25 10.57 2.45
C VAL A 36 -0.09 9.17 1.91
N ASN A 37 0.43 8.82 0.72
CA ASN A 37 0.30 7.47 0.16
C ASN A 37 1.18 6.51 0.96
N HIS A 38 0.55 5.65 1.76
CA HIS A 38 1.21 4.65 2.58
C HIS A 38 0.47 3.31 2.47
N TYR A 39 1.09 2.24 2.95
CA TYR A 39 0.40 0.95 3.04
C TYR A 39 -0.67 1.04 4.15
N HIS A 40 -1.94 1.02 3.77
CA HIS A 40 -3.09 0.98 4.69
C HIS A 40 -3.28 -0.41 5.29
N MET A 41 -4.15 -0.58 6.30
CA MET A 41 -4.56 -1.94 6.70
C MET A 41 -5.19 -2.68 5.49
N PRO A 42 -4.91 -3.98 5.29
CA PRO A 42 -4.27 -4.93 6.21
C PRO A 42 -2.73 -5.00 6.07
N PHE A 43 -2.06 -3.98 5.54
CA PHE A 43 -0.61 -3.95 5.28
C PHE A 43 0.18 -3.12 6.32
N PRO A 44 0.08 -3.37 7.64
CA PRO A 44 0.70 -2.48 8.61
C PRO A 44 2.22 -2.38 8.39
N LEU A 45 2.70 -1.15 8.23
CA LEU A 45 4.13 -0.82 8.16
C LEU A 45 4.84 -0.95 9.51
N LEU A 46 4.07 -1.06 10.60
CA LEU A 46 4.52 -0.96 11.98
C LEU A 46 4.02 -2.17 12.79
N GLY A 47 4.86 -2.64 13.72
CA GLY A 47 4.38 -3.46 14.84
C GLY A 47 4.75 -4.94 14.84
N CYS A 48 5.43 -5.49 13.84
CA CYS A 48 5.99 -6.86 13.96
C CYS A 48 7.29 -7.07 13.18
N ASP A 49 8.16 -7.93 13.70
CA ASP A 49 9.32 -8.46 12.97
C ASP A 49 8.84 -9.43 11.88
N ILE A 50 8.41 -8.88 10.76
CA ILE A 50 7.88 -9.64 9.61
C ILE A 50 8.90 -10.69 9.17
N GLU A 51 10.18 -10.31 9.04
CA GLU A 51 11.22 -11.21 8.57
C GLU A 51 11.48 -12.36 9.56
N GLY A 52 11.55 -12.04 10.87
CA GLY A 52 11.70 -13.05 11.91
C GLY A 52 10.53 -14.03 11.92
N ILE A 53 9.29 -13.52 11.84
CA ILE A 53 8.08 -14.35 11.83
C ILE A 53 8.01 -15.23 10.57
N LEU A 54 8.36 -14.70 9.40
CA LEU A 54 8.36 -15.48 8.15
C LEU A 54 9.44 -16.56 8.11
N LYS A 55 10.49 -16.47 8.94
CA LYS A 55 11.51 -17.51 9.12
C LYS A 55 11.08 -18.61 10.10
N THR A 56 9.98 -18.43 10.84
CA THR A 56 9.45 -19.45 11.78
C THR A 56 8.67 -20.55 11.06
N LEU A 57 8.34 -21.62 11.80
CA LEU A 57 7.50 -22.71 11.28
C LEU A 57 6.08 -22.22 10.95
N PRO A 58 5.43 -22.74 9.89
CA PRO A 58 4.06 -22.39 9.54
C PRO A 58 3.01 -22.66 10.63
N SER A 59 3.34 -23.52 11.60
CA SER A 59 2.53 -23.81 12.78
C SER A 59 2.51 -22.67 13.81
N TYR A 60 3.40 -21.69 13.68
CA TYR A 60 3.42 -20.52 14.56
C TYR A 60 2.19 -19.64 14.30
N LEU A 61 1.50 -19.26 15.37
CA LEU A 61 0.19 -18.60 15.31
C LEU A 61 0.19 -17.33 14.44
N ALA A 62 1.26 -16.55 14.50
CA ALA A 62 1.37 -15.30 13.72
C ALA A 62 1.77 -15.53 12.25
N TYR A 63 2.37 -16.68 11.90
CA TYR A 63 2.93 -16.93 10.57
C TYR A 63 1.89 -16.75 9.47
N LYS A 64 0.71 -17.35 9.63
CA LYS A 64 -0.35 -17.30 8.62
C LYS A 64 -0.83 -15.87 8.34
N ASN A 65 -0.95 -15.07 9.38
CA ASN A 65 -1.38 -13.67 9.24
C ASN A 65 -0.28 -12.82 8.60
N VAL A 66 0.96 -12.92 9.09
CA VAL A 66 2.10 -12.17 8.55
C VAL A 66 2.41 -12.56 7.10
N SER A 67 2.33 -13.84 6.76
CA SER A 67 2.49 -14.35 5.39
C SER A 67 1.46 -13.75 4.42
N ARG A 68 0.20 -13.65 4.85
CA ARG A 68 -0.85 -12.99 4.05
C ARG A 68 -0.56 -11.51 3.88
N GLN A 69 -0.18 -10.81 4.95
CA GLN A 69 0.15 -9.39 4.87
C GLN A 69 1.34 -9.11 3.94
N ASP A 70 2.40 -9.91 4.02
CA ASP A 70 3.56 -9.80 3.13
C ASP A 70 3.19 -10.08 1.67
N ALA A 71 2.44 -11.16 1.41
CA ALA A 71 1.97 -11.51 0.07
C ALA A 71 1.11 -10.40 -0.54
N SER A 72 0.15 -9.89 0.23
CA SER A 72 -0.73 -8.82 -0.25
C SER A 72 0.05 -7.50 -0.46
N ARG A 73 1.05 -7.19 0.37
CA ARG A 73 1.93 -6.03 0.18
C ARG A 73 2.75 -6.13 -1.11
N ARG A 74 3.30 -7.32 -1.39
CA ARG A 74 4.03 -7.60 -2.64
C ARG A 74 3.14 -7.44 -3.86
N LEU A 75 1.92 -7.98 -3.79
CA LEU A 75 0.92 -7.83 -4.84
C LEU A 75 0.65 -6.34 -5.09
N HIS A 76 0.28 -5.58 -4.05
CA HIS A 76 -0.01 -4.16 -4.18
C HIS A 76 1.16 -3.39 -4.81
N ARG A 77 2.39 -3.63 -4.35
CA ARG A 77 3.58 -3.00 -4.93
C ARG A 77 3.76 -3.36 -6.41
N ARG A 78 3.57 -4.63 -6.78
CA ARG A 78 3.71 -5.11 -8.15
C ARG A 78 2.71 -4.42 -9.07
N GLU A 79 1.43 -4.37 -8.70
CA GLU A 79 0.38 -3.77 -9.54
C GLU A 79 0.64 -2.28 -9.79
N PHE A 80 1.07 -1.52 -8.78
CA PHE A 80 1.46 -0.12 -8.98
C PHE A 80 2.71 0.01 -9.85
N SER A 81 3.73 -0.84 -9.67
CA SER A 81 4.91 -0.84 -10.55
C SER A 81 4.55 -1.14 -12.00
N GLU A 82 3.64 -2.09 -12.24
CA GLU A 82 3.17 -2.41 -13.58
C GLU A 82 2.36 -1.27 -14.20
N ALA A 83 1.48 -0.64 -13.42
CA ALA A 83 0.71 0.52 -13.86
C ALA A 83 1.63 1.68 -14.24
N GLU A 84 2.66 1.97 -13.43
CA GLU A 84 3.69 2.98 -13.72
C GLU A 84 4.42 2.70 -15.03
N ARG A 85 4.80 1.44 -15.25
CA ARG A 85 5.47 1.03 -16.49
C ARG A 85 4.57 1.22 -17.71
N ARG A 86 3.27 0.87 -17.62
CA ARG A 86 2.31 1.00 -18.73
C ARG A 86 2.08 2.46 -19.12
N ILE A 87 2.01 3.39 -18.15
CA ILE A 87 1.84 4.82 -18.46
C ILE A 87 3.13 5.47 -18.95
N GLU A 88 4.30 4.96 -18.53
CA GLU A 88 5.59 5.34 -19.09
C GLU A 88 5.71 4.94 -20.57
N GLU A 89 5.28 3.72 -20.93
CA GLU A 89 5.18 3.27 -22.33
C GLU A 89 4.24 4.15 -23.17
N GLN A 90 3.25 4.77 -22.54
CA GLN A 90 2.35 5.74 -23.17
C GLN A 90 2.92 7.18 -23.22
N SER A 91 4.22 7.36 -22.93
CA SER A 91 4.89 8.66 -22.85
C SER A 91 4.27 9.63 -21.83
N ARG A 92 3.67 9.09 -20.75
CA ARG A 92 3.07 9.86 -19.65
C ARG A 92 3.70 9.45 -18.30
N PRO A 93 5.01 9.66 -18.11
CA PRO A 93 5.68 9.24 -16.88
C PRO A 93 5.17 10.02 -15.67
N LEU A 94 5.10 9.35 -14.52
CA LEU A 94 4.86 10.03 -13.25
C LEU A 94 6.10 10.78 -12.79
N VAL A 95 5.90 11.94 -12.17
CA VAL A 95 6.97 12.71 -11.52
C VAL A 95 7.56 11.97 -10.32
N ARG A 96 6.80 11.06 -9.71
CA ARG A 96 7.18 10.25 -8.54
C ARG A 96 6.63 8.85 -8.69
N SER A 97 7.25 7.90 -7.97
CA SER A 97 6.83 6.50 -7.95
C SER A 97 6.08 6.16 -6.66
N PHE A 98 4.89 5.58 -6.79
CA PHE A 98 4.04 5.02 -5.75
C PHE A 98 4.74 3.91 -4.96
N PRO A 99 5.31 2.85 -5.57
CA PRO A 99 6.13 1.85 -4.87
C PRO A 99 7.19 2.45 -3.95
N ASN A 100 7.87 3.49 -4.42
CA ASN A 100 8.90 4.19 -3.64
C ASN A 100 8.28 5.06 -2.54
N ALA A 101 7.18 5.75 -2.82
CA ALA A 101 6.44 6.53 -1.83
C ALA A 101 5.95 5.65 -0.67
N PHE A 102 5.28 4.53 -0.97
CA PHE A 102 4.72 3.61 0.02
C PHE A 102 5.79 3.04 0.96
N ALA A 103 6.98 2.71 0.44
CA ALA A 103 8.06 2.09 1.21
C ALA A 103 9.00 3.11 1.90
N GLY A 104 8.90 4.38 1.53
CA GLY A 104 9.81 5.44 1.95
C GLY A 104 9.67 5.85 3.42
N PRO A 105 10.69 6.51 4.00
CA PRO A 105 10.66 6.94 5.41
C PRO A 105 9.47 7.84 5.75
N ALA A 106 9.09 8.76 4.86
CA ALA A 106 8.00 9.69 5.10
C ALA A 106 6.62 8.99 5.19
N SER A 107 6.37 7.97 4.37
CA SER A 107 5.17 7.13 4.45
C SER A 107 5.09 6.40 5.78
N ARG A 108 6.22 5.86 6.28
CA ARG A 108 6.27 5.20 7.59
C ARG A 108 5.96 6.17 8.73
N ILE A 109 6.52 7.37 8.68
CA ILE A 109 6.23 8.42 9.65
C ILE A 109 4.74 8.80 9.61
N TYR A 110 4.17 8.99 8.42
CA TYR A 110 2.76 9.30 8.25
C TYR A 110 1.85 8.18 8.78
N ALA A 111 2.21 6.91 8.52
CA ALA A 111 1.50 5.75 9.07
C ALA A 111 1.51 5.72 10.61
N CYS A 112 2.55 6.20 11.28
CA CYS A 112 2.52 6.37 12.74
C CYS A 112 1.40 7.34 13.16
N PHE A 113 1.25 8.47 12.45
CA PHE A 113 0.24 9.46 12.79
C PHE A 113 -1.20 8.95 12.62
N THR A 114 -1.48 8.12 11.61
CA THR A 114 -2.82 7.52 11.43
C THR A 114 -3.19 6.53 12.54
N THR A 115 -2.19 6.04 13.29
CA THR A 115 -2.42 5.20 14.48
C THR A 115 -2.56 5.99 15.78
N LEU A 116 -1.98 7.20 15.88
CA LEU A 116 -2.09 8.04 17.08
C LEU A 116 -3.53 8.51 17.32
N SER A 117 -4.30 8.76 16.26
CA SER A 117 -5.72 9.12 16.34
C SER A 117 -6.63 7.99 16.81
N ARG A 118 -6.09 6.77 16.98
CA ARG A 118 -6.83 5.58 17.44
C ARG A 118 -6.63 5.29 18.93
N LEU A 119 -5.94 6.17 19.66
CA LEU A 119 -5.90 6.12 21.12
C LEU A 119 -7.30 6.46 21.67
N PRO A 120 -7.85 5.66 22.61
CA PRO A 120 -9.16 5.92 23.23
C PRO A 120 -9.18 7.22 24.05
#